data_AF-A0A7C5UGL6-F1
#
_entry.id   AF-A0A7C5UGL6-F1
#
_cell.length_a   1.000
_cell.length_b   1.000
_cell.length_c   1.000
_cell.angle_alpha   90.00
_cell.angle_beta   90.00
_cell.angle_gamma   90.00
#
_symmetry.space_group_name_H-M   'P 1'
#
loop_
_entity.id
_entity.type
_entity.pdbx_description
1 polymer ?
#
loop_
_entity_poly.entity_id
_entity_poly.type
_entity_poly.pdbx_seq_one_letter_code
_entity_poly.pdbx_strand_id
1 'polypeptide(L)' 'MSILDAVTDMLRSTYEQRKWTDGQRFFVQVRAYLGSQVLIRLHNMETGLTCDRIYELSTGEVVTEKERTAK' A
#
# COMPACT_ATOMS: atom_id res chain seq x y z
N MET A 1 1.47 15.62 -3.11
CA MET A 1 0.66 14.43 -3.49
C MET A 1 -0.52 14.31 -2.53
N SER A 2 -1.72 13.92 -2.99
CA SER A 2 -2.86 13.65 -2.09
C SER A 2 -2.83 12.22 -1.54
N ILE A 3 -3.62 11.94 -0.49
CA ILE A 3 -3.79 10.56 0.01
C ILE A 3 -4.41 9.66 -1.08
N LEU A 4 -5.33 10.18 -1.89
CA LEU A 4 -5.95 9.43 -2.98
C LEU A 4 -4.92 9.01 -4.04
N ASP A 5 -3.99 9.90 -4.36
CA ASP A 5 -2.89 9.61 -5.29
C ASP A 5 -2.00 8.49 -4.73
N ALA A 6 -1.65 8.56 -3.44
CA ALA A 6 -0.84 7.53 -2.76
C ALA A 6 -1.51 6.15 -2.75
N VAL A 7 -2.83 6.11 -2.49
CA VAL A 7 -3.61 4.86 -2.55
C VAL A 7 -3.63 4.29 -3.95
N THR A 8 -3.87 5.15 -4.95
CA THR A 8 -3.93 4.73 -6.36
C THR A 8 -2.58 4.21 -6.83
N ASP A 9 -1.49 4.90 -6.47
CA ASP A 9 -0.13 4.46 -6.75
C ASP A 9 0.16 3.08 -6.13
N MET A 10 -0.15 2.90 -4.84
CA MET A 10 0.09 1.62 -4.17
C MET A 10 -0.69 0.48 -4.82
N LEU A 11 -1.99 0.68 -5.09
CA LEU A 11 -2.83 -0.34 -5.72
C LEU A 11 -2.31 -0.71 -7.11
N ARG A 12 -1.96 0.28 -7.93
CA ARG A 12 -1.43 0.07 -9.28
C ARG A 12 -0.10 -0.67 -9.25
N SER A 13 0.86 -0.16 -8.47
CA SER A 13 2.21 -0.73 -8.36
C SER A 13 2.18 -2.18 -7.88
N THR A 14 1.34 -2.49 -6.90
CA THR A 14 1.20 -3.85 -6.37
C THR A 14 0.49 -4.81 -7.33
N TYR A 15 -0.47 -4.31 -8.12
CA TYR A 15 -1.10 -5.06 -9.19
C TYR A 15 -0.11 -5.41 -10.31
N GLU A 16 0.69 -4.44 -10.76
CA GLU A 16 1.73 -4.64 -11.79
C GLU A 16 2.79 -5.65 -11.35
N GLN A 17 3.09 -5.70 -10.05
CA GLN A 17 3.97 -6.70 -9.43
C GLN A 17 3.31 -8.06 -9.19
N ARG A 18 2.04 -8.24 -9.60
CA ARG A 18 1.23 -9.46 -9.40
C ARG A 18 1.10 -9.89 -7.93
N LYS A 19 1.16 -8.93 -7.01
CA LYS A 19 0.94 -9.17 -5.57
C LYS A 19 -0.54 -9.46 -5.26
N TRP A 20 -1.42 -9.03 -6.15
CA TRP A 20 -2.82 -9.41 -6.22
C TRP A 20 -3.27 -9.41 -7.68
N THR A 21 -4.35 -10.12 -7.98
CA THR A 21 -4.93 -10.22 -9.32
C THR A 21 -6.44 -10.05 -9.29
N ASP A 22 -7.06 -9.86 -10.45
CA ASP A 22 -8.51 -9.84 -10.58
C ASP A 22 -9.15 -11.09 -9.96
N GLY A 23 -10.26 -10.89 -9.25
CA GLY A 23 -10.99 -11.95 -8.53
C GLY A 23 -10.44 -12.28 -7.14
N GLN A 24 -9.25 -11.79 -6.76
CA GLN A 24 -8.74 -11.90 -5.39
C GLN A 24 -9.32 -10.80 -4.49
N ARG A 25 -9.46 -11.11 -3.21
CA ARG A 25 -9.91 -10.18 -2.18
C ARG A 25 -8.71 -9.63 -1.44
N PHE A 26 -8.70 -8.32 -1.28
CA PHE A 26 -7.67 -7.67 -0.49
C PHE A 26 -8.29 -6.58 0.36
N PHE A 27 -7.62 -6.31 1.48
CA PHE A 27 -7.94 -5.22 2.37
C PHE A 27 -6.91 -4.11 2.21
N VAL A 28 -7.38 -2.87 2.08
CA VAL A 28 -6.55 -1.67 2.11
C VAL A 28 -6.82 -0.91 3.39
N GLN A 29 -5.77 -0.64 4.15
CA GLN A 29 -5.82 0.27 5.29
C GLN A 29 -4.99 1.51 5.01
N VAL A 30 -5.58 2.67 5.26
CA VAL A 30 -4.92 3.97 5.14
C VAL A 30 -4.84 4.60 6.52
N ARG A 31 -3.64 5.02 6.94
CA ARG A 31 -3.40 5.75 8.19
C ARG A 31 -2.65 7.04 7.88
N ALA A 32 -3.35 8.17 7.97
CA ALA A 32 -2.72 9.48 7.91
C ALA A 32 -2.21 9.85 9.31
N TYR A 33 -0.91 10.04 9.45
CA TYR A 33 -0.30 10.45 10.72
C TYR A 33 -0.29 11.97 10.84
N LEU A 34 -0.05 12.48 12.06
CA LEU A 34 0.31 13.88 12.26
C LEU A 34 1.59 14.18 11.47
N GLY A 35 1.55 15.19 10.60
CA GLY A 35 2.61 15.52 9.64
C GLY A 35 2.17 15.30 8.20
N SER A 36 3.13 15.11 7.31
CA SER A 36 2.91 14.91 5.87
C SER A 36 3.07 13.44 5.45
N GLN A 37 2.99 12.47 6.38
CA GLN A 37 3.16 11.05 6.07
C GLN A 37 1.87 10.24 6.13
N VAL A 38 1.74 9.27 5.21
CA VAL A 38 0.65 8.30 5.20
C VAL A 38 1.21 6.88 5.10
N LEU A 39 0.75 5.99 5.98
CA LEU A 39 0.97 4.55 5.86
C LEU A 39 -0.21 3.91 5.15
N ILE A 40 0.08 3.17 4.09
CA ILE A 40 -0.90 2.36 3.37
C ILE A 40 -0.49 0.90 3.51
N ARG A 41 -1.44 0.06 3.89
CA ARG A 41 -1.28 -1.39 3.98
C ARG A 41 -2.22 -2.05 3.00
N LEU A 42 -1.69 -2.89 2.13
CA LEU A 42 -2.43 -3.83 1.32
C LEU A 42 -2.24 -5.23 1.89
N HIS A 43 -3.33 -5.95 2.14
CA HIS A 43 -3.30 -7.34 2.57
C HIS A 43 -4.12 -8.19 1.59
N ASN A 44 -3.47 -9.08 0.87
CA ASN A 44 -4.12 -10.07 0.01
C ASN A 44 -4.61 -11.24 0.87
N MET A 45 -5.92 -11.48 0.86
CA MET A 45 -6.57 -12.47 1.72
C MET A 45 -6.39 -13.89 1.21
N GLU A 46 -6.14 -14.08 -0.08
CA GLU A 46 -5.91 -15.38 -0.70
C GLU A 46 -4.49 -15.88 -0.47
N THR A 47 -3.49 -14.98 -0.54
CA THR A 47 -2.07 -15.35 -0.41
C THR A 47 -1.49 -15.09 0.98
N GLY A 48 -2.21 -14.34 1.82
CA GLY A 48 -1.70 -13.87 3.12
C GLY A 48 -0.59 -12.81 2.98
N LEU A 49 -0.28 -12.37 1.76
CA LEU A 49 0.73 -11.36 1.47
C LEU A 49 0.29 -10.00 2.01
N THR A 50 1.17 -9.32 2.72
CA THR A 50 0.95 -7.97 3.22
C THR A 50 2.07 -7.05 2.78
N CYS A 51 1.70 -5.95 2.15
CA CYS A 51 2.61 -4.87 1.76
C CYS A 51 2.25 -3.62 2.54
N ASP A 52 3.23 -3.07 3.25
CA ASP A 52 3.12 -1.80 3.96
C ASP A 52 4.01 -0.78 3.24
N ARG A 53 3.48 0.41 2.97
CA ARG A 53 4.23 1.49 2.33
C ARG A 53 3.96 2.81 3.05
N ILE A 54 5.02 3.54 3.39
CA ILE A 54 4.95 4.88 3.96
C ILE A 54 5.29 5.87 2.87
N TYR A 55 4.38 6.81 2.61
CA TYR A 55 4.58 7.91 1.69
C TYR A 55 4.79 9.22 2.43
N GLU A 56 5.68 10.04 1.90
CA GLU A 56 5.84 11.45 2.25
C GLU A 56 5.03 12.29 1.26
N LEU A 57 3.87 12.81 1.69
CA LEU A 57 2.93 13.54 0.84
C LEU A 57 3.49 14.85 0.30
N SER A 58 4.45 15.46 1.03
CA SER A 58 5.09 16.72 0.64
C SER A 58 5.99 16.55 -0.59
N THR A 59 6.71 15.43 -0.70
CA THR A 59 7.60 15.11 -1.82
C THR A 59 6.97 14.15 -2.83
N GLY A 60 5.96 13.39 -2.41
CA GLY A 60 5.38 12.29 -3.20
C GLY A 60 6.19 10.99 -3.15
N GLU A 61 7.23 10.91 -2.31
CA GLU A 61 8.15 9.78 -2.30
C GLU A 61 7.72 8.65 -1.34
N VAL A 62 8.13 7.44 -1.68
CA VAL A 62 8.03 6.28 -0.77
C VAL A 62 9.23 6.28 0.17
N VAL A 63 8.98 6.56 1.44
CA VAL A 63 10.02 6.61 2.48
C VAL A 63 10.40 5.20 2.95
N THR A 64 9.43 4.28 2.94
CA THR A 64 9.64 2.90 3.39
C THR A 64 8.65 1.97 2.74
N GLU A 65 9.10 0.80 2.31
CA GLU A 65 8.26 -0.32 1.89
C GLU A 65 8.67 -1.59 2.63
N LYS A 66 7.68 -2.35 3.10
CA LYS A 66 7.90 -3.62 3.78
C LYS A 66 6.88 -4.65 3.33
N GLU A 67 7.39 -5.82 2.96
CA GLU A 67 6.58 -6.99 2.60
C GLU A 67 6.69 -8.08 3.66
N ARG A 68 5.58 -8.80 3.90
CA ARG A 68 5.54 -9.98 4.76
C ARG A 68 4.40 -10.92 4.35
N THR A 69 4.60 -12.22 4.52
CA THR A 69 3.56 -13.24 4.34
C THR A 69 3.15 -13.76 5.71
N ALA A 70 1.84 -13.92 5.95
CA ALA A 70 1.38 -14.65 7.12
C ALA A 70 1.93 -16.08 7.07
N LYS A 71 2.67 -16.50 8.11
CA LYS A 71 3.14 -17.88 8.27
C LYS A 71 2.00 -18.80 8.67
#